data_AF-A0A920EB46-F1
#
_entry.id   AF-A0A920EB46-F1
#
_cell.length_a   1.000
_cell.length_b   1.000
_cell.length_c   1.000
_cell.angle_alpha   90.00
_cell.angle_beta   90.00
_cell.angle_gamma   90.00
#
_symmetry.space_group_name_H-M   'P 1'
#
loop_
_entity.id
_entity.type
_entity.pdbx_description
1 polymer ?
#
loop_
_entity_poly.entity_id
_entity_poly.type
_entity_poly.pdbx_seq_one_letter_code
_entity_poly.pdbx_strand_id
1 'polypeptide(L)'
;MADSRKDPTERGNMSDHATQRKIINATPQQCFDVITDFKSYPEWAEDVKSVSVLAEDESGLGGDVRFRAAAMGRSTTYTLRYYYGVTLSELHGDKLREILQKN
;
A
#
# COMPACT_ATOMS: atom_id res chain seq x y z
N MET A 1 -33.70 -42.50 9.23
CA MET A 1 -33.35 -41.13 9.68
C MET A 1 -31.84 -40.99 9.59
N ALA A 2 -31.32 -40.51 8.45
CA ALA A 2 -29.88 -40.35 8.25
C ALA A 2 -29.46 -38.90 8.54
N ASP A 3 -28.54 -38.81 9.48
CA ASP A 3 -27.53 -37.78 9.74
C ASP A 3 -27.38 -36.67 8.66
N SER A 4 -27.88 -35.47 8.97
CA SER A 4 -27.63 -34.23 8.22
C SER A 4 -26.49 -33.46 8.88
N ARG A 5 -25.27 -33.94 8.73
CA ARG A 5 -24.06 -33.14 8.94
C ARG A 5 -23.92 -32.16 7.77
N LYS A 6 -24.19 -30.88 8.00
CA LYS A 6 -23.78 -29.81 7.09
C LYS A 6 -22.26 -29.86 6.91
N ASP A 7 -21.84 -29.86 5.66
CA ASP A 7 -20.44 -29.77 5.25
C ASP A 7 -19.82 -28.46 5.78
N PRO A 8 -18.71 -28.49 6.55
CA PRO A 8 -18.12 -27.28 7.14
C PRO A 8 -17.25 -26.47 6.17
N THR A 9 -17.22 -26.79 4.87
CA THR A 9 -16.23 -26.25 3.94
C THR A 9 -16.72 -25.04 3.11
N GLU A 10 -17.93 -24.53 3.33
CA GLU A 10 -18.41 -23.27 2.72
C GLU A 10 -18.00 -22.00 3.49
N ARG A 11 -16.82 -21.98 4.12
CA ARG A 11 -16.20 -20.70 4.49
C ARG A 11 -15.41 -20.21 3.30
N GLY A 12 -16.11 -19.58 2.35
CA GLY A 12 -15.47 -18.78 1.31
C GLY A 12 -14.48 -17.83 1.98
N ASN A 13 -13.21 -17.93 1.56
CA ASN A 13 -12.13 -17.06 2.00
C ASN A 13 -12.44 -15.64 1.52
N MET A 14 -13.19 -14.88 2.33
CA MET A 14 -13.48 -13.49 2.04
C MET A 14 -12.19 -12.69 2.28
N SER A 15 -11.45 -12.44 1.21
CA SER A 15 -10.38 -11.45 1.21
C SER A 15 -11.01 -10.10 1.56
N ASP A 16 -10.63 -9.51 2.70
CA ASP A 16 -11.06 -8.17 3.05
C ASP A 16 -10.49 -7.18 2.02
N HIS A 17 -11.35 -6.46 1.33
CA HIS A 17 -10.96 -5.47 0.34
C HIS A 17 -11.78 -4.21 0.55
N ALA A 18 -11.09 -3.11 0.83
CA ALA A 18 -11.69 -1.79 0.99
C ALA A 18 -11.18 -0.84 -0.09
N THR A 19 -12.10 -0.15 -0.77
CA THR A 19 -11.76 0.93 -1.71
C THR A 19 -12.28 2.25 -1.15
N GLN A 20 -11.41 3.27 -1.14
CA GLN A 20 -11.81 4.64 -0.83
C GLN A 20 -11.47 5.56 -2.00
N ARG A 21 -12.31 6.57 -2.24
CA ARG A 21 -12.07 7.63 -3.22
C ARG A 21 -12.30 8.99 -2.57
N LYS A 22 -11.44 9.96 -2.86
CA LYS A 22 -11.54 11.34 -2.40
C LYS A 22 -11.17 12.29 -3.53
N ILE A 23 -11.86 13.43 -3.62
CA ILE A 23 -11.49 14.52 -4.51
C ILE A 23 -10.61 15.50 -3.72
N ILE A 24 -9.44 15.81 -4.26
CA ILE A 24 -8.48 16.76 -3.68
C ILE A 24 -8.35 17.92 -4.66
N ASN A 25 -8.48 19.15 -4.16
CA ASN A 25 -8.33 20.35 -4.97
C ASN A 25 -6.84 20.73 -5.12
N ALA A 26 -6.08 19.87 -5.80
CA ALA A 26 -4.67 20.04 -6.10
C ALA A 26 -4.34 19.37 -7.44
N THR A 27 -3.22 19.74 -8.05
CA THR A 27 -2.77 19.06 -9.28
C THR A 27 -2.30 17.63 -8.96
N PRO A 28 -2.31 16.71 -9.94
CA PRO A 28 -1.76 15.37 -9.74
C PRO A 28 -0.32 15.37 -9.22
N GLN A 29 0.52 16.29 -9.71
CA GLN A 29 1.90 16.42 -9.26
C GLN A 29 2.00 16.83 -7.79
N GLN A 30 1.22 17.83 -7.36
CA GLN A 30 1.20 18.26 -5.96
C GLN A 30 0.76 17.12 -5.02
N CYS A 31 -0.26 16.35 -5.42
CA CYS A 31 -0.67 15.17 -4.68
C CYS A 31 0.46 14.14 -4.61
N PHE A 32 1.16 13.89 -5.72
CA PHE A 32 2.27 12.96 -5.79
C PHE A 32 3.44 13.37 -4.90
N ASP A 33 3.83 14.65 -4.95
CA ASP A 33 4.92 15.19 -4.13
C ASP A 33 4.61 15.02 -2.63
N VAL A 34 3.37 15.28 -2.21
CA VAL A 34 2.94 15.11 -0.81
C VAL A 34 2.95 13.64 -0.36
N ILE A 35 2.45 12.71 -1.18
CA ILE A 35 2.39 11.28 -0.78
C ILE A 35 3.76 10.58 -0.87
N THR A 36 4.73 11.16 -1.59
CA THR A 36 6.10 10.63 -1.69
C THR A 36 7.06 11.27 -0.68
N ASP A 37 6.67 12.40 -0.07
CA ASP A 37 7.37 12.97 1.07
C ASP A 37 7.06 12.23 2.37
N PHE A 38 7.56 10.99 2.46
CA PHE A 38 7.33 10.09 3.57
C PHE A 38 7.74 10.64 4.94
N LYS A 39 8.77 11.49 4.99
CA LYS A 39 9.32 12.01 6.25
C LYS A 39 8.36 12.98 6.92
N SER A 40 7.52 13.65 6.14
CA SER A 40 6.54 14.64 6.62
C SER A 40 5.20 14.01 7.04
N TYR A 41 5.00 12.71 6.88
CA TYR A 41 3.76 12.02 7.29
C TYR A 41 3.36 12.26 8.75
N PRO A 42 4.28 12.25 9.74
CA PRO A 42 3.91 12.51 11.14
C PRO A 42 3.31 13.91 11.39
N GLU A 43 3.49 14.85 10.46
CA GLU A 43 2.99 16.22 10.60
C GLU A 43 1.48 16.34 10.30
N TRP A 44 0.93 15.43 9.48
CA TRP A 44 -0.45 15.53 8.99
C TRP A 44 -1.26 14.23 9.05
N ALA A 45 -0.61 13.07 9.07
CA ALA A 45 -1.27 11.78 9.22
C ALA A 45 -1.29 11.38 10.70
N GLU A 46 -2.39 11.69 11.39
CA GLU A 46 -2.52 11.57 12.85
C GLU A 46 -2.07 10.21 13.42
N ASP A 47 -2.39 9.11 12.73
CA ASP A 47 -2.05 7.76 13.16
C ASP A 47 -0.58 7.39 12.90
N VAL A 48 0.18 8.16 12.13
CA VAL A 48 1.60 7.92 11.83
C VAL A 48 2.48 8.60 12.87
N LYS A 49 3.23 7.81 13.63
CA LYS A 49 4.07 8.31 14.74
C LYS A 49 5.52 8.53 14.35
N SER A 50 6.03 7.77 13.39
CA SER A 50 7.37 7.98 12.84
C SER A 50 7.51 7.29 11.50
N VAL A 51 8.37 7.83 10.64
CA VAL A 51 8.72 7.25 9.35
C VAL A 51 10.23 7.21 9.17
N SER A 52 10.74 6.15 8.55
CA SER A 52 12.14 6.03 8.16
C SER A 52 12.23 5.45 6.76
N VAL A 53 12.83 6.19 5.83
CA VAL A 53 13.21 5.67 4.51
C VAL A 53 14.44 4.80 4.71
N LEU A 54 14.34 3.51 4.38
CA LEU A 54 15.40 2.51 4.54
C LEU A 54 16.19 2.29 3.25
N ALA A 55 15.53 2.46 2.09
CA ALA A 55 16.14 2.44 0.77
C ALA A 55 15.44 3.43 -0.14
N GLU A 56 16.18 4.05 -1.05
CA GLU A 56 15.68 4.90 -2.13
C GLU A 56 15.76 4.13 -3.46
N ASP A 57 14.89 4.47 -4.40
CA ASP A 57 14.94 3.98 -5.77
C ASP A 57 15.92 4.81 -6.64
N GLU A 58 16.01 4.47 -7.93
CA GLU A 58 16.89 5.15 -8.88
C GLU A 58 16.53 6.63 -9.12
N SER A 59 15.30 7.03 -8.78
CA SER A 59 14.81 8.41 -8.90
C SER A 59 14.96 9.21 -7.59
N GLY A 60 15.50 8.60 -6.54
CA GLY A 60 15.62 9.20 -5.21
C GLY A 60 14.32 9.19 -4.39
N LEU A 61 13.29 8.44 -4.84
CA LEU A 61 12.06 8.25 -4.09
C LEU A 61 12.20 7.11 -3.10
N GLY A 62 11.40 7.11 -2.03
CA GLY A 62 11.44 6.02 -1.04
C GLY A 62 11.05 4.68 -1.65
N GLY A 63 11.96 3.72 -1.65
CA GLY A 63 11.76 2.34 -2.10
C GLY A 63 11.29 1.44 -0.97
N ASP A 64 12.08 1.35 0.11
CA ASP A 64 11.66 0.66 1.34
C ASP A 64 11.43 1.69 2.45
N VAL A 65 10.21 1.74 2.99
CA VAL A 65 9.83 2.74 4.00
C VAL A 65 9.22 2.06 5.21
N ARG A 66 9.81 2.30 6.38
CA ARG A 66 9.32 1.80 7.66
C ARG A 66 8.43 2.85 8.33
N PHE A 67 7.23 2.42 8.71
CA PHE A 67 6.27 3.21 9.46
C PHE A 67 6.10 2.66 10.86
N ARG A 68 5.88 3.56 11.81
CA ARG A 68 5.24 3.24 13.09
C ARG A 68 3.87 3.90 13.09
N ALA A 69 2.82 3.10 13.00
CA ALA A 69 1.45 3.57 13.15
C ALA A 69 0.95 3.31 14.57
N ALA A 70 0.02 4.13 15.06
CA ALA A 70 -0.72 3.85 16.27
C ALA A 70 -2.14 4.41 16.20
N ALA A 71 -3.11 3.51 16.36
CA ALA A 71 -4.54 3.82 16.39
C ALA A 71 -5.20 3.00 17.51
N MET A 72 -6.25 3.54 18.13
CA MET A 72 -7.03 2.88 19.18
C MET A 72 -6.16 2.28 20.31
N GLY A 73 -5.13 3.02 20.74
CA GLY A 73 -4.23 2.64 21.83
C GLY A 73 -3.24 1.51 21.53
N ARG A 74 -3.16 1.04 20.27
CA ARG A 74 -2.21 0.01 19.83
C ARG A 74 -1.25 0.60 18.81
N SER A 75 0.02 0.17 18.85
CA SER A 75 1.03 0.58 17.88
C SER A 75 1.55 -0.62 17.11
N THR A 76 1.79 -0.41 15.82
CA THR A 76 2.34 -1.42 14.91
C THR A 76 3.48 -0.79 14.13
N THR A 77 4.56 -1.54 13.95
CA THR A 77 5.66 -1.18 13.06
C THR A 77 5.66 -2.10 11.86
N TYR A 78 5.73 -1.54 10.66
CA TYR A 78 5.77 -2.29 9.41
C TYR A 78 6.64 -1.59 8.38
N THR A 79 7.12 -2.33 7.39
CA THR A 79 7.87 -1.80 6.25
C THR A 79 7.09 -2.08 4.97
N LEU A 80 6.94 -1.05 4.13
CA LEU A 80 6.35 -1.16 2.81
C LEU A 80 7.43 -0.99 1.75
N ARG A 81 7.34 -1.79 0.68
CA ARG A 81 8.12 -1.61 -0.53
C ARG A 81 7.26 -0.91 -1.58
N TYR A 82 7.72 0.24 -2.05
CA TYR A 82 7.09 1.05 -3.07
C TYR A 82 7.72 0.82 -4.43
N TYR A 83 6.87 0.86 -5.45
CA TYR A 83 7.28 0.89 -6.84
C TYR A 83 6.49 1.99 -7.52
N TYR A 84 7.18 2.90 -8.18
CA TYR A 84 6.56 3.99 -8.92
C TYR A 84 6.51 3.58 -10.38
N GLY A 85 5.30 3.41 -10.91
CA GLY A 85 5.11 3.11 -12.32
C GLY A 85 5.53 4.31 -13.16
N VAL A 86 6.39 4.09 -14.15
CA VAL A 86 6.56 5.06 -15.23
C VAL A 86 5.28 5.12 -16.05
N THR A 87 4.92 6.31 -16.52
CA THR A 87 3.76 6.54 -17.38
C THR A 87 3.69 5.51 -18.51
N LEU A 88 2.49 4.99 -18.78
CA LEU A 88 2.23 3.85 -19.67
C LEU A 88 2.71 4.01 -21.13
N SER A 89 3.23 5.19 -21.52
CA SER A 89 3.81 5.42 -22.86
C SER A 89 5.09 4.62 -23.12
N GLU A 90 5.75 4.08 -22.10
CA GLU A 90 6.99 3.29 -22.24
C GLU A 90 6.84 1.79 -21.95
N LEU A 91 5.66 1.34 -21.52
CA LEU A 91 5.38 -0.07 -21.27
C LEU A 91 4.69 -0.71 -22.47
N HIS A 92 5.49 -1.02 -23.50
CA HIS A 92 5.09 -1.99 -24.52
C HIS A 92 5.08 -3.40 -23.91
N GLY A 93 3.90 -4.04 -23.92
CA GLY A 93 3.68 -5.49 -24.07
C GLY A 93 4.14 -6.46 -22.97
N ASP A 94 5.38 -6.40 -22.52
CA ASP A 94 6.04 -7.61 -21.99
C ASP A 94 6.33 -7.60 -20.48
N LYS A 95 6.33 -6.45 -19.81
CA LYS A 95 6.79 -6.35 -18.41
C LYS A 95 5.75 -6.67 -17.33
N LEU A 96 4.47 -6.80 -17.69
CA LEU A 96 3.40 -7.06 -16.70
C LEU A 96 3.39 -8.51 -16.19
N ARG A 97 4.02 -9.46 -16.90
CA ARG A 97 4.06 -10.87 -16.48
C ARG A 97 5.09 -11.17 -15.39
N GLU A 98 6.18 -10.40 -15.31
CA GLU A 98 7.25 -10.64 -14.34
C GLU A 98 6.86 -10.21 -12.92
N ILE A 99 6.07 -9.13 -12.79
CA ILE A 99 5.65 -8.59 -11.49
C ILE A 99 4.63 -9.51 -10.78
N LEU A 100 3.85 -10.29 -11.54
CA LEU A 100 2.80 -11.16 -10.98
C LEU A 100 3.25 -12.58 -10.65
N GLN A 101 4.47 -12.99 -11.02
CA GLN A 101 4.97 -14.37 -10.82
C GLN A 101 5.83 -14.58 -9.56
N LYS A 102 6.12 -13.52 -8.80
CA LYS A 102 6.94 -13.61 -7.57
C LYS A 102 6.16 -13.62 -6.24
N ASN A 103 4.84 -13.87 -6.27
CA ASN A 103 4.03 -14.15 -5.08
C ASN A 103 3.40 -15.53 -5.17
#